data_AF-A0A1H6JRU4-F1
#
_entry.id   AF-A0A1H6JRU4-F1
#
_cell.length_a   1.000
_cell.length_b   1.000
_cell.length_c   1.000
_cell.angle_alpha   90.00
_cell.angle_beta   90.00
_cell.angle_gamma   90.00
#
_symmetry.space_group_name_H-M   'P 1'
#
loop_
_entity.id
_entity.type
_entity.pdbx_description
1 polymer ?
#
loop_
_entity_poly.entity_id
_entity_poly.type
_entity_poly.pdbx_seq_one_letter_code
_entity_poly.pdbx_strand_id
1 'polypeptide(L)'
;MPAKTGGSHAVSAFVTLIVGTMFSKYLWSVAPPLGEAGVLAMAAIRSTTGIAVPATDQFAGSVVIMLGLSFVWGIVYHVSRHG
;
A
#
# COMPACT_ATOMS: atom_id res chain seq x y z
N MET A 1 -17.90 -3.64 17.12
CA MET A 1 -18.04 -5.09 17.38
C MET A 1 -16.70 -5.77 17.17
N PRO A 2 -15.93 -6.15 18.21
CA PRO A 2 -14.51 -6.51 18.08
C PRO A 2 -14.23 -7.85 17.39
N ALA A 3 -15.13 -8.84 17.49
CA ALA A 3 -14.91 -10.18 16.93
C ALA A 3 -15.22 -10.30 15.42
N LYS A 4 -16.21 -9.54 14.91
CA LYS A 4 -16.49 -9.47 13.46
C LYS A 4 -15.55 -8.52 12.71
N THR A 5 -14.81 -7.66 13.41
CA THR A 5 -13.87 -6.72 12.80
C THR A 5 -12.48 -7.33 12.59
N GLY A 6 -12.01 -8.24 13.45
CA GLY A 6 -10.67 -8.82 13.30
C GLY A 6 -10.48 -9.59 11.99
N GLY A 7 -11.42 -10.50 11.68
CA GLY A 7 -11.37 -11.31 10.46
C GLY A 7 -11.49 -10.49 9.18
N SER A 8 -12.40 -9.52 9.13
CA SER A 8 -12.55 -8.65 7.95
C SER A 8 -11.35 -7.74 7.74
N HIS A 9 -10.71 -7.23 8.79
CA HIS A 9 -9.46 -6.47 8.66
C HIS A 9 -8.30 -7.35 8.19
N ALA A 10 -8.16 -8.57 8.73
CA ALA A 10 -7.12 -9.50 8.30
C ALA A 10 -7.27 -9.91 6.83
N VAL A 11 -8.50 -10.25 6.41
CA VAL A 11 -8.80 -10.57 5.00
C VAL A 11 -8.56 -9.35 4.12
N SER A 12 -9.00 -8.16 4.52
CA SER A 12 -8.76 -6.95 3.74
C SER A 12 -7.27 -6.66 3.59
N ALA A 13 -6.48 -6.76 4.67
CA ALA A 13 -5.05 -6.55 4.61
C ALA A 13 -4.36 -7.57 3.70
N PHE A 14 -4.78 -8.84 3.77
CA PHE A 14 -4.26 -9.89 2.91
C PHE A 14 -4.59 -9.66 1.43
N VAL A 15 -5.84 -9.31 1.12
CA VAL A 15 -6.26 -8.97 -0.24
C VAL A 15 -5.48 -7.77 -0.76
N THR A 16 -5.36 -6.70 0.04
CA THR A 16 -4.56 -5.52 -0.32
C THR A 16 -3.10 -5.90 -0.58
N LEU A 17 -2.52 -6.83 0.19
CA LEU A 17 -1.16 -7.32 -0.02
C LEU A 17 -0.99 -8.05 -1.36
N ILE A 18 -1.90 -8.97 -1.68
CA ILE A 18 -1.91 -9.70 -2.95
C ILE A 18 -2.06 -8.72 -4.12
N VAL A 19 -3.09 -7.87 -4.07
CA VAL A 19 -3.40 -6.91 -5.14
C VAL A 19 -2.24 -5.93 -5.31
N GLY A 20 -1.70 -5.38 -4.23
CA GLY A 20 -0.53 -4.49 -4.28
C GLY A 20 0.66 -5.14 -4.98
N THR A 21 0.96 -6.39 -4.66
CA THR A 21 2.05 -7.14 -5.29
C THR A 21 1.77 -7.39 -6.79
N MET A 22 0.55 -7.83 -7.14
CA MET A 22 0.17 -8.12 -8.53
C MET A 22 0.21 -6.89 -9.43
N PHE A 23 -0.22 -5.74 -8.92
CA PHE A 23 -0.32 -4.50 -9.70
C PHE A 23 0.94 -3.63 -9.67
N SER A 24 1.89 -3.90 -8.77
CA SER A 24 3.17 -3.17 -8.66
C SER A 24 3.91 -3.01 -9.99
N LYS A 25 3.85 -4.04 -10.86
CA LYS A 25 4.47 -4.03 -12.18
C LYS A 25 3.93 -2.95 -13.13
N TYR A 26 2.67 -2.55 -12.98
CA TYR A 26 2.05 -1.54 -13.83
C TYR A 26 2.35 -0.11 -13.37
N LEU A 27 2.83 0.07 -12.13
CA LEU A 27 3.11 1.39 -11.58
C LEU A 27 4.12 2.14 -12.46
N TRP A 28 5.17 1.45 -12.89
CA TRP A 28 6.23 2.01 -13.71
C TRP A 28 5.80 2.38 -15.13
N SER A 29 4.73 1.77 -15.64
CA SER A 29 4.16 2.12 -16.95
C SER A 29 3.11 3.21 -16.87
N VAL A 30 2.35 3.30 -15.77
CA VAL A 30 1.18 4.18 -15.64
C VAL A 30 1.53 5.47 -14.91
N ALA A 31 2.31 5.38 -13.84
CA ALA A 31 2.70 6.51 -13.00
C ALA A 31 4.14 6.37 -12.49
N PRO A 32 5.15 6.42 -13.40
CA PRO A 32 6.56 6.30 -13.02
C PRO A 32 6.99 7.22 -11.85
N PRO A 33 6.57 8.51 -11.79
CA PRO A 33 6.96 9.38 -10.68
C PRO A 33 6.55 8.88 -9.29
N LEU A 34 5.42 8.15 -9.19
CA LEU A 34 4.99 7.55 -7.93
C LEU A 34 5.86 6.34 -7.53
N GLY A 35 6.33 5.57 -8.51
CA GLY A 35 7.30 4.51 -8.29
C GLY A 35 8.62 5.05 -7.75
N GLU A 36 9.16 6.09 -8.39
CA GLU A 36 10.41 6.76 -7.98
C GLU A 36 10.30 7.34 -6.57
N ALA A 37 9.18 8.02 -6.28
CA ALA A 37 8.90 8.54 -4.93
C ALA A 37 8.81 7.40 -3.89
N GLY A 38 8.21 6.27 -4.27
CA GLY A 38 8.15 5.08 -3.42
C GLY A 38 9.54 4.53 -3.09
N VAL A 39 10.42 4.40 -4.08
CA VAL A 39 11.80 3.93 -3.89
C VAL A 39 12.57 4.89 -2.99
N LEU A 40 12.45 6.21 -3.25
CA LEU A 40 13.08 7.24 -2.42
C LEU A 40 12.60 7.18 -0.96
N ALA A 41 11.30 6.99 -0.74
CA ALA A 41 10.73 6.85 0.60
C ALA A 41 11.30 5.62 1.33
N MET A 42 11.39 4.47 0.66
CA MET A 42 11.98 3.26 1.25
C MET A 42 13.46 3.44 1.58
N ALA A 43 14.22 4.09 0.70
CA ALA A 43 15.62 4.43 0.96
C ALA A 43 15.76 5.37 2.17
N ALA A 44 14.90 6.39 2.27
CA ALA A 44 14.88 7.32 3.40
C ALA A 44 14.55 6.60 4.72
N ILE A 45 13.53 5.73 4.74
CA ILE A 45 13.17 4.92 5.92
C ILE A 45 14.35 4.04 6.34
N ARG A 46 14.98 3.33 5.39
CA ARG A 46 16.15 2.50 5.68
C ARG A 46 17.30 3.31 6.26
N SER A 47 17.59 4.48 5.70
CA SER A 47 18.69 5.33 6.15
C SER A 47 18.47 5.93 7.54
N THR A 48 17.23 6.26 7.89
CA THR A 48 16.89 6.93 9.15
C THR A 48 16.64 5.96 10.30
N THR A 49 16.12 4.76 10.01
CA THR A 49 15.75 3.77 11.02
C THR A 49 16.76 2.64 11.18
N GLY A 50 17.63 2.42 10.19
CA GLY A 50 18.53 1.26 10.14
C GLY A 50 17.82 -0.07 9.86
N ILE A 51 16.50 -0.07 9.65
CA ILE A 51 15.73 -1.28 9.34
C ILE A 51 16.07 -1.76 7.93
N ALA A 52 16.29 -3.07 7.78
CA ALA A 52 16.50 -3.71 6.49
C ALA A 52 15.19 -3.83 5.69
N VAL A 53 14.67 -2.71 5.21
CA VAL A 53 13.53 -2.66 4.29
C VAL A 53 14.03 -2.87 2.85
N PRO A 54 13.38 -3.73 2.03
CA PRO A 54 13.73 -3.88 0.62
C PRO A 54 13.54 -2.55 -0.14
N ALA A 55 14.60 -2.07 -0.78
CA ALA A 55 14.55 -0.88 -1.65
C ALA A 55 14.50 -1.29 -3.12
N THR A 56 13.64 -2.25 -3.45
CA THR A 56 13.44 -2.72 -4.83
C THR A 56 12.20 -2.07 -5.43
N ASP A 57 12.20 -1.88 -6.74
CA ASP A 57 11.08 -1.31 -7.50
C ASP A 57 9.77 -2.07 -7.27
N GLN A 58 9.85 -3.40 -7.13
CA GLN A 58 8.70 -4.24 -6.87
C GLN A 58 8.13 -4.01 -5.46
N PHE A 59 8.98 -3.90 -4.44
CA PHE A 59 8.52 -3.66 -3.07
C PHE A 59 8.00 -2.23 -2.89
N ALA A 60 8.73 -1.25 -3.40
CA ALA A 60 8.27 0.14 -3.39
C ALA A 60 6.93 0.28 -4.13
N GLY A 61 6.82 -0.33 -5.31
CA GLY A 61 5.59 -0.29 -6.09
C GLY A 61 4.43 -1.01 -5.40
N SER A 62 4.66 -2.13 -4.73
CA SER A 62 3.60 -2.82 -4.00
C SER A 62 3.08 -1.96 -2.84
N VAL A 63 3.95 -1.31 -2.08
CA VAL A 63 3.56 -0.41 -0.99
C VAL A 63 2.75 0.78 -1.52
N VAL A 64 3.18 1.40 -2.63
CA VAL A 64 2.45 2.52 -3.25
C VAL A 64 1.02 2.11 -3.62
N ILE A 65 0.85 0.95 -4.27
CA ILE A 65 -0.49 0.45 -4.63
C ILE A 65 -1.31 0.14 -3.37
N MET A 66 -0.71 -0.48 -2.35
CA MET A 66 -1.40 -0.77 -1.09
C MET A 66 -1.91 0.52 -0.42
N LEU A 67 -1.08 1.57 -0.36
CA LEU A 67 -1.48 2.88 0.16
C LEU A 67 -2.64 3.48 -0.63
N GLY A 68 -2.58 3.42 -1.95
CA GLY A 68 -3.67 3.88 -2.82
C GLY A 68 -4.99 3.15 -2.55
N LEU A 69 -4.95 1.82 -2.44
CA LEU A 69 -6.14 1.01 -2.14
C LEU A 69 -6.70 1.30 -0.75
N SER A 70 -5.83 1.45 0.26
CA SER A 70 -6.24 1.83 1.62
C SER A 70 -6.89 3.21 1.65
N PHE A 71 -6.37 4.17 0.88
CA PHE A 71 -6.96 5.50 0.76
C PHE A 71 -8.34 5.46 0.10
N VAL A 72 -8.49 4.75 -1.02
CA VAL A 72 -9.78 4.55 -1.70
C VAL A 72 -10.79 3.91 -0.76
N TRP A 73 -10.42 2.87 -0.01
CA TRP A 73 -11.28 2.26 0.98
C TRP A 73 -11.70 3.26 2.07
N GLY A 74 -10.77 4.07 2.57
CA GLY A 74 -11.05 5.14 3.54
C GLY A 74 -12.11 6.13 3.04
N ILE A 75 -12.00 6.57 1.79
CA ILE A 75 -13.00 7.44 1.15
C ILE A 75 -14.37 6.75 1.09
N VAL A 76 -14.41 5.53 0.52
CA VAL A 76 -15.67 4.78 0.35
C VAL A 76 -16.37 4.58 1.70
N TYR A 77 -15.61 4.20 2.72
CA TYR A 77 -16.11 4.03 4.07
C TYR A 77 -16.68 5.34 4.65
N HIS A 78 -15.95 6.46 4.49
CA HIS A 78 -16.38 7.74 5.02
C HIS A 78 -17.68 8.21 4.35
N VAL A 79 -17.75 8.16 3.02
CA VAL A 79 -18.95 8.56 2.25
C VAL A 79 -20.12 7.65 2.58
N SER A 80 -19.93 6.33 2.61
CA SER A 80 -21.04 5.39 2.84
C SER A 80 -21.60 5.44 4.27
N ARG A 81 -20.81 5.91 5.25
CA ARG A 81 -21.19 5.92 6.66
C ARG A 81 -21.68 7.28 7.14
N HIS A 82 -21.20 8.36 6.53
CA HIS A 82 -21.43 9.73 7.00
C HIS A 82 -22.02 10.67 5.94
N GLY A 83 -22.16 10.21 4.69
CA GLY A 83 -22.83 10.92 3.61
C GLY A 83 -24.33 10.64 3.53
#